data_AF-A0A9E2B5V5-F1
#
_entry.id   AF-A0A9E2B5V5-F1
#
_cell.length_a   1.000
_cell.length_b   1.000
_cell.length_c   1.000
_cell.angle_alpha   90.00
_cell.angle_beta   90.00
_cell.angle_gamma   90.00
#
_symmetry.space_group_name_H-M   'P 1'
#
loop_
_entity.id
_entity.type
_entity.pdbx_description
1 polymer ?
#
loop_
_entity_poly.entity_id
_entity_poly.type
_entity_poly.pdbx_seq_one_letter_code
_entity_poly.pdbx_strand_id
1 'polypeptide(L)'
;MKSMQNVIILVAALLLAACGQPESGQSGQADTAETGTGLDMSLGANKVTADDYRHEPVPVAEKSVTSVDASGNIAPFGMASRAPREIAPVQVAAVAAATPAGAQQSAVYAAQCVACHGADAKGVQGLGLNLVTSTLVADSTTDELVAFLKVGRLPNSPDSVSGIPMPAFAWMPQADLEEAATYLKSL
;
A
#
# COMPACT_ATOMS: atom_id res chain seq x y z
N MET A 1 -55.55 -3.00 -4.01
CA MET A 1 -55.56 -1.67 -4.66
C MET A 1 -54.19 -1.04 -4.51
N LYS A 2 -53.48 -0.83 -5.63
CA LYS A 2 -52.56 0.28 -5.94
C LYS A 2 -51.94 1.05 -4.75
N SER A 3 -50.82 0.57 -4.19
CA SER A 3 -49.96 1.41 -3.32
C SER A 3 -48.48 0.96 -3.18
N MET A 4 -47.93 0.18 -4.13
CA MET A 4 -46.51 -0.25 -4.08
C MET A 4 -45.72 -0.03 -5.38
N GLN A 5 -46.36 0.41 -6.48
CA GLN A 5 -45.67 0.61 -7.77
C GLN A 5 -45.01 2.00 -7.94
N ASN A 6 -45.37 2.99 -7.12
CA ASN A 6 -45.04 4.40 -7.37
C ASN A 6 -43.74 4.91 -6.71
N VAL A 7 -43.11 4.14 -5.82
CA VAL A 7 -41.88 4.59 -5.13
C VAL A 7 -40.63 4.43 -6.01
N ILE A 8 -40.64 3.48 -6.95
CA ILE A 8 -39.49 3.13 -7.79
C ILE A 8 -39.23 4.17 -8.91
N ILE A 9 -40.20 5.04 -9.21
CA ILE A 9 -40.11 6.01 -10.33
C ILE A 9 -39.45 7.35 -9.90
N LEU A 10 -39.31 7.63 -8.60
CA LEU A 10 -38.86 8.95 -8.12
C LEU A 10 -37.33 9.14 -8.02
N VAL A 11 -36.52 8.15 -8.43
CA VAL A 11 -35.05 8.17 -8.27
C VAL A 11 -34.32 8.62 -9.56
N ALA A 12 -35.03 8.83 -10.67
CA ALA A 12 -34.43 8.94 -12.01
C ALA A 12 -34.41 10.36 -12.62
N ALA A 13 -34.71 11.43 -11.86
CA ALA A 13 -35.04 12.74 -12.46
C ALA A 13 -34.48 13.99 -11.72
N LEU A 14 -33.20 13.97 -11.29
CA LEU A 14 -32.52 15.20 -10.86
C LEU A 14 -31.02 15.21 -11.19
N LEU A 15 -30.73 15.17 -12.50
CA LEU A 15 -29.41 15.39 -13.09
C LEU A 15 -29.55 16.53 -14.14
N LEU A 16 -28.59 17.45 -14.16
CA LEU A 16 -28.43 18.63 -15.05
C LEU A 16 -29.40 19.81 -14.86
N ALA A 17 -28.92 20.89 -14.22
CA ALA A 17 -29.14 22.29 -14.64
C ALA A 17 -28.20 23.28 -13.90
N ALA A 18 -28.00 24.46 -14.52
CA ALA A 18 -27.44 25.71 -13.95
C ALA A 18 -25.91 25.82 -13.73
N CYS A 19 -25.25 26.36 -14.76
CA CYS A 19 -23.99 27.11 -14.68
C CYS A 19 -24.20 28.49 -14.03
N GLY A 20 -23.21 29.07 -13.32
CA GLY A 20 -23.33 30.45 -12.80
C GLY A 20 -22.31 30.92 -11.75
N GLN A 21 -21.12 31.33 -12.20
CA GLN A 21 -20.32 32.44 -11.64
C GLN A 21 -20.37 33.61 -12.67
N PRO A 22 -19.96 34.88 -12.40
CA PRO A 22 -19.08 35.37 -11.32
C PRO A 22 -19.50 36.71 -10.65
N GLU A 23 -18.75 37.15 -9.62
CA GLU A 23 -18.62 38.57 -9.23
C GLU A 23 -17.14 38.91 -8.87
N SER A 24 -16.76 40.19 -8.92
CA SER A 24 -15.40 40.66 -9.23
C SER A 24 -14.86 41.80 -8.35
N GLY A 25 -13.53 41.86 -8.17
CA GLY A 25 -12.77 43.00 -7.58
C GLY A 25 -12.95 43.22 -6.07
N GLN A 26 -12.23 44.10 -5.36
CA GLN A 26 -11.01 44.93 -5.58
C GLN A 26 -10.71 45.61 -4.21
N SER A 27 -9.51 45.91 -3.68
CA SER A 27 -8.06 45.82 -4.00
C SER A 27 -7.30 45.53 -2.67
N GLY A 28 -5.98 45.38 -2.49
CA GLY A 28 -4.77 45.66 -3.28
C GLY A 28 -3.87 46.69 -2.55
N GLN A 29 -2.68 46.27 -2.09
CA GLN A 29 -1.57 47.16 -1.73
C GLN A 29 -0.25 46.39 -1.89
N ALA A 30 0.75 47.03 -2.47
CA ALA A 30 2.05 46.43 -2.80
C ALA A 30 3.15 47.13 -2.01
N ASP A 31 4.21 46.40 -1.66
CA ASP A 31 5.50 47.00 -1.32
C ASP A 31 6.69 46.14 -1.79
N THR A 32 7.60 46.84 -2.47
CA THR A 32 9.02 46.52 -2.75
C THR A 32 9.41 45.16 -3.34
N ALA A 33 9.62 45.22 -4.66
CA ALA A 33 10.39 44.31 -5.50
C ALA A 33 11.65 43.67 -4.90
N GLU A 34 11.81 42.36 -5.15
CA GLU A 34 13.11 41.73 -5.37
C GLU A 34 13.16 41.12 -6.78
N THR A 35 14.25 41.38 -7.51
CA THR A 35 14.41 41.00 -8.91
C THR A 35 14.78 39.53 -9.07
N GLY A 36 13.78 38.68 -9.32
CA GLY A 36 13.95 37.33 -9.87
C GLY A 36 13.36 37.26 -11.29
N THR A 37 14.15 36.79 -12.27
CA THR A 37 13.73 36.67 -13.67
C THR A 37 12.49 35.77 -13.82
N GLY A 38 11.55 36.21 -14.67
CA GLY A 38 10.17 35.73 -14.65
C GLY A 38 9.98 34.23 -14.88
N LEU A 39 9.01 33.67 -14.16
CA LEU A 39 8.38 32.41 -14.54
C LEU A 39 7.43 32.68 -15.71
N ASP A 40 7.70 32.09 -16.87
CA ASP A 40 6.65 31.87 -17.85
C ASP A 40 5.76 30.70 -17.39
N MET A 41 4.55 31.00 -16.94
CA MET A 41 3.49 29.98 -16.78
C MET A 41 2.97 29.55 -18.16
N SER A 42 3.86 29.04 -19.01
CA SER A 42 3.48 28.26 -20.17
C SER A 42 3.14 26.84 -19.69
N LEU A 43 1.90 26.41 -19.89
CA LEU A 43 1.44 25.05 -19.60
C LEU A 43 2.06 24.08 -20.62
N GLY A 44 3.36 23.85 -20.50
CA GLY A 44 4.09 22.83 -21.24
C GLY A 44 3.52 21.45 -20.90
N ALA A 45 3.08 20.73 -21.94
CA ALA A 45 2.53 19.39 -21.81
C ALA A 45 3.65 18.40 -21.43
N ASN A 46 4.05 18.41 -20.16
CA ASN A 46 5.10 17.54 -19.63
C ASN A 46 4.60 16.11 -19.51
N LYS A 47 4.65 15.39 -20.63
CA LYS A 47 4.49 13.93 -20.65
C LYS A 47 5.65 13.34 -19.88
N VAL A 48 5.38 12.81 -18.69
CA VAL A 48 6.33 11.94 -17.98
C VAL A 48 6.80 10.86 -18.94
N THR A 49 8.09 10.85 -19.25
CA THR A 49 8.73 9.89 -20.14
C THR A 49 9.38 8.77 -19.33
N ALA A 50 9.69 7.65 -19.99
CA ALA A 50 10.40 6.56 -19.32
C ALA A 50 11.83 6.94 -18.88
N ASP A 51 12.43 7.97 -19.48
CA ASP A 51 13.76 8.47 -19.10
C ASP A 51 13.74 9.36 -17.84
N ASP A 52 12.60 9.92 -17.45
CA ASP A 52 12.43 10.63 -16.16
C ASP A 52 12.53 9.67 -14.96
N TYR A 53 12.45 8.35 -15.22
CA TYR A 53 12.65 7.28 -14.24
C TYR A 53 14.12 6.84 -14.09
N ARG A 54 15.09 7.68 -14.50
CA ARG A 54 16.52 7.38 -14.31
C ARG A 54 16.89 7.47 -12.84
N HIS A 55 16.93 6.31 -12.18
CA HIS A 55 17.40 6.16 -10.81
C HIS A 55 18.89 6.58 -10.74
N GLU A 56 19.20 7.70 -10.08
CA GLU A 56 20.58 7.94 -9.65
C GLU A 56 20.95 6.83 -8.65
N PRO A 57 22.09 6.13 -8.84
CA PRO A 57 22.47 5.04 -7.96
C PRO A 57 22.87 5.63 -6.59
N VAL A 58 21.94 5.60 -5.64
CA VAL A 58 22.23 5.91 -4.24
C VAL A 58 23.31 4.92 -3.77
N PRO A 59 24.47 5.39 -3.27
CA PRO A 59 25.54 4.50 -2.85
C PRO A 59 25.08 3.67 -1.63
N VAL A 60 24.79 2.39 -1.87
CA VAL A 60 24.39 1.44 -0.83
C VAL A 60 25.59 1.08 0.04
N ALA A 61 25.78 1.85 1.12
CA ALA A 61 26.80 1.57 2.13
C ALA A 61 26.56 0.18 2.75
N GLU A 62 27.61 -0.64 2.80
CA GLU A 62 27.58 -2.10 3.03
C GLU A 62 27.27 -2.52 4.48
N LYS A 63 26.14 -2.09 5.03
CA LYS A 63 25.65 -2.56 6.33
C LYS A 63 24.40 -3.39 6.13
N SER A 64 24.40 -4.58 6.73
CA SER A 64 23.30 -5.55 6.74
C SER A 64 21.93 -4.89 6.94
N VAL A 65 21.24 -4.60 5.84
CA VAL A 65 19.91 -4.01 5.83
C VAL A 65 18.88 -5.14 5.89
N THR A 66 18.72 -5.69 7.07
CA THR A 66 17.46 -6.29 7.47
C THR A 66 16.39 -5.20 7.50
N SER A 67 15.14 -5.50 7.14
CA SER A 67 14.03 -4.53 7.17
C SER A 67 13.51 -4.21 8.59
N VAL A 68 14.29 -4.63 9.61
CA VAL A 68 14.42 -4.01 10.92
C VAL A 68 15.91 -3.70 11.10
N ASP A 69 16.29 -2.45 11.39
CA ASP A 69 17.70 -2.09 11.53
C ASP A 69 18.32 -2.58 12.87
N ALA A 70 19.64 -2.42 13.03
CA ALA A 70 20.35 -2.83 14.26
C ALA A 70 19.92 -2.08 15.53
N SER A 71 19.10 -1.02 15.41
CA SER A 71 18.51 -0.27 16.52
C SER A 71 17.05 -0.66 16.78
N GLY A 72 16.50 -1.61 16.02
CA GLY A 72 15.10 -2.03 16.10
C GLY A 72 14.12 -1.18 15.28
N ASN A 73 14.59 -0.22 14.46
CA ASN A 73 13.69 0.58 13.64
C ASN A 73 13.17 -0.26 12.46
N ILE A 74 11.85 -0.32 12.31
CA ILE A 74 11.22 -0.99 11.18
C ILE A 74 11.47 -0.16 9.92
N ALA A 75 11.98 -0.79 8.88
CA ALA A 75 12.28 -0.18 7.58
C ALA A 75 11.61 -1.02 6.48
N PRO A 76 10.28 -0.93 6.30
CA PRO A 76 9.61 -1.65 5.23
C PRO A 76 10.20 -1.16 3.90
N PHE A 77 10.66 -2.11 3.08
CA PHE A 77 11.39 -1.85 1.83
C PHE A 77 12.77 -1.17 2.00
N GLY A 78 13.38 -1.21 3.19
CA GLY A 78 14.75 -0.71 3.42
C GLY A 78 14.87 0.81 3.51
N MET A 79 13.76 1.54 3.45
CA MET A 79 13.70 2.97 3.72
C MET A 79 13.46 3.20 5.21
N ALA A 80 14.13 4.20 5.80
CA ALA A 80 13.89 4.55 7.20
C ALA A 80 12.44 4.99 7.41
N SER A 81 11.68 4.24 8.23
CA SER A 81 10.34 4.69 8.62
C SER A 81 10.43 6.00 9.38
N ARG A 82 9.39 6.83 9.22
CA ARG A 82 9.13 7.88 10.21
C ARG A 82 8.89 7.20 11.56
N ALA A 83 9.42 7.79 12.63
CA ALA A 83 9.24 7.27 13.98
C ALA A 83 7.75 6.97 14.26
N PRO A 84 7.41 5.81 14.85
CA PRO A 84 6.03 5.46 15.16
C PRO A 84 5.32 6.59 15.89
N ARG A 85 4.18 7.02 15.37
CA ARG A 85 3.28 7.97 16.03
C ARG A 85 2.03 7.24 16.42
N GLU A 86 1.73 7.25 17.70
CA GLU A 86 0.45 6.77 18.22
C GLU A 86 -0.66 7.68 17.67
N ILE A 87 -1.59 7.08 16.92
CA ILE A 87 -2.76 7.76 16.38
C ILE A 87 -3.96 7.31 17.20
N ALA A 88 -4.83 8.25 17.57
CA ALA A 88 -6.09 7.90 18.23
C ALA A 88 -6.89 6.89 17.37
N PRO A 89 -7.50 5.86 17.96
CA PRO A 89 -8.11 4.77 17.20
C PRO A 89 -9.24 5.28 16.30
N VAL A 90 -9.03 5.19 14.99
CA VAL A 90 -10.08 5.42 13.99
C VAL A 90 -11.03 4.23 14.00
N GLN A 91 -12.32 4.50 14.19
CA GLN A 91 -13.37 3.48 14.10
C GLN A 91 -13.58 3.10 12.63
N VAL A 92 -12.82 2.09 12.18
CA VAL A 92 -13.09 1.43 10.89
C VAL A 92 -14.34 0.57 11.01
N ALA A 93 -15.40 0.97 10.30
CA ALA A 93 -16.60 0.15 10.17
C ALA A 93 -16.27 -1.16 9.43
N ALA A 94 -16.72 -2.29 9.95
CA ALA A 94 -16.44 -3.59 9.37
C ALA A 94 -17.10 -3.71 7.97
N VAL A 95 -16.26 -3.72 6.93
CA VAL A 95 -16.68 -4.16 5.60
C VAL A 95 -16.59 -5.68 5.54
N ALA A 96 -17.73 -6.34 5.38
CA ALA A 96 -17.77 -7.80 5.26
C ALA A 96 -17.12 -8.23 3.94
N ALA A 97 -15.93 -8.80 4.01
CA ALA A 97 -15.30 -9.46 2.86
C ALA A 97 -16.13 -10.69 2.47
N ALA A 98 -16.57 -10.75 1.21
CA ALA A 98 -17.29 -11.89 0.67
C ALA A 98 -16.29 -13.00 0.28
N THR A 99 -16.06 -13.95 1.17
CA THR A 99 -15.17 -15.11 0.96
C THR A 99 -15.82 -16.16 0.04
N PRO A 100 -15.18 -16.59 -1.06
CA PRO A 100 -15.56 -17.81 -1.77
C PRO A 100 -15.27 -19.05 -0.91
N ALA A 101 -16.16 -20.04 -0.91
CA ALA A 101 -16.01 -21.20 -0.03
C ALA A 101 -14.89 -22.17 -0.49
N GLY A 102 -13.84 -22.30 0.32
CA GLY A 102 -12.75 -23.26 0.12
C GLY A 102 -11.50 -22.85 0.88
N ALA A 103 -11.37 -23.32 2.14
CA ALA A 103 -10.59 -22.70 3.21
C ALA A 103 -11.02 -21.24 3.48
N GLN A 104 -11.33 -20.91 4.75
CA GLN A 104 -11.72 -19.55 5.10
C GLN A 104 -10.49 -18.65 4.96
N GLN A 105 -10.45 -17.82 3.92
CA GLN A 105 -9.31 -16.93 3.67
C GLN A 105 -9.06 -16.05 4.90
N SER A 106 -7.82 -16.04 5.41
CA SER A 106 -7.42 -15.19 6.54
C SER A 106 -7.76 -13.73 6.26
N ALA A 107 -8.32 -13.04 7.25
CA ALA A 107 -8.65 -11.62 7.14
C ALA A 107 -7.36 -10.78 7.04
N VAL A 108 -6.33 -11.16 7.79
CA VAL A 108 -5.00 -10.56 7.71
C VAL A 108 -4.38 -10.78 6.32
N TYR A 109 -4.44 -12.01 5.79
CA TYR A 109 -3.93 -12.31 4.45
C TYR A 109 -4.64 -11.48 3.37
N ALA A 110 -5.98 -11.43 3.43
CA ALA A 110 -6.81 -10.66 2.51
C ALA A 110 -6.47 -9.16 2.52
N ALA A 111 -6.20 -8.59 3.70
CA ALA A 111 -5.88 -7.17 3.86
C ALA A 111 -4.43 -6.82 3.50
N GLN A 112 -3.45 -7.67 3.83
CA GLN A 112 -2.03 -7.32 3.81
C GLN A 112 -1.20 -8.00 2.71
N CYS A 113 -1.61 -9.19 2.27
CA CYS A 113 -0.76 -10.06 1.42
C CYS A 113 -1.25 -10.15 -0.03
N VAL A 114 -2.57 -10.12 -0.25
CA VAL A 114 -3.21 -10.34 -1.56
C VAL A 114 -2.71 -9.37 -2.65
N ALA A 115 -2.37 -8.12 -2.29
CA ALA A 115 -1.90 -7.12 -3.25
C ALA A 115 -0.64 -7.54 -4.03
N CYS A 116 0.24 -8.35 -3.42
CA CYS A 116 1.46 -8.84 -4.07
C CYS A 116 1.41 -10.35 -4.37
N HIS A 117 0.77 -11.15 -3.50
CA HIS A 117 0.77 -12.61 -3.61
C HIS A 117 -0.51 -13.22 -4.23
N GLY A 118 -1.51 -12.38 -4.54
CA GLY A 118 -2.76 -12.81 -5.16
C GLY A 118 -3.77 -13.39 -4.16
N ALA A 119 -5.05 -13.38 -4.53
CA ALA A 119 -6.14 -13.90 -3.68
C ALA A 119 -6.07 -15.42 -3.45
N ASP A 120 -5.46 -16.13 -4.39
CA ASP A 120 -5.24 -17.59 -4.37
C ASP A 120 -3.79 -17.97 -4.00
N ALA A 121 -3.01 -17.01 -3.48
CA ALA A 121 -1.62 -17.16 -3.06
C ALA A 121 -0.64 -17.67 -4.14
N LYS A 122 -1.01 -17.66 -5.44
CA LYS A 122 -0.14 -18.12 -6.53
C LYS A 122 0.88 -17.10 -7.02
N GLY A 123 0.92 -15.91 -6.42
CA GLY A 123 1.84 -14.83 -6.77
C GLY A 123 1.30 -13.92 -7.88
N VAL A 124 1.88 -12.73 -7.98
CA VAL A 124 1.62 -11.76 -9.05
C VAL A 124 2.95 -11.43 -9.73
N GLN A 125 3.01 -11.59 -11.05
CA GLN A 125 4.24 -11.41 -11.83
C GLN A 125 4.81 -10.00 -11.64
N GLY A 126 6.07 -9.92 -11.21
CA GLY A 126 6.77 -8.66 -10.91
C GLY A 126 6.50 -8.07 -9.51
N LEU A 127 5.64 -8.68 -8.68
CA LEU A 127 5.31 -8.18 -7.34
C LEU A 127 5.52 -9.21 -6.22
N GLY A 128 5.02 -10.44 -6.37
CA GLY A 128 5.08 -11.43 -5.30
C GLY A 128 5.16 -12.86 -5.81
N LEU A 129 5.91 -13.68 -5.09
CA LEU A 129 6.12 -15.10 -5.42
C LEU A 129 4.87 -15.94 -5.10
N ASN A 130 4.78 -17.10 -5.74
CA ASN A 130 3.82 -18.14 -5.39
C ASN A 130 4.14 -18.67 -3.99
N LEU A 131 3.18 -18.59 -3.07
CA LEU A 131 3.32 -19.05 -1.69
C LEU A 131 2.91 -20.52 -1.51
N VAL A 132 1.97 -21.02 -2.33
CA VAL A 132 1.52 -22.42 -2.36
C VAL A 132 2.68 -23.37 -2.71
N THR A 133 3.54 -22.97 -3.64
CA THR A 133 4.72 -23.75 -4.05
C THR A 133 6.04 -23.20 -3.49
N SER A 134 5.99 -22.42 -2.41
CA SER A 134 7.18 -21.79 -1.83
C SER A 134 7.90 -22.74 -0.88
N THR A 135 9.18 -23.02 -1.13
CA THR A 135 10.03 -23.77 -0.20
C THR A 135 10.12 -23.09 1.16
N LEU A 136 10.18 -21.75 1.19
CA LEU A 136 10.15 -20.98 2.44
C LEU A 136 8.89 -21.26 3.28
N VAL A 137 7.73 -21.41 2.64
CA VAL A 137 6.47 -21.71 3.36
C VAL A 137 6.38 -23.19 3.72
N ALA A 138 6.86 -24.09 2.86
CA ALA A 138 6.88 -25.53 3.10
C ALA A 138 7.81 -25.90 4.26
N ASP A 139 9.06 -25.44 4.22
CA ASP A 139 10.16 -25.88 5.08
C ASP A 139 10.19 -25.19 6.45
N SER A 140 9.66 -23.96 6.57
CA SER A 140 9.58 -23.23 7.85
C SER A 140 8.43 -23.71 8.75
N THR A 141 8.65 -23.65 10.05
CA THR A 141 7.59 -23.72 11.07
C THR A 141 6.76 -22.43 11.11
N THR A 142 5.60 -22.45 11.79
CA THR A 142 4.77 -21.26 11.99
C THR A 142 5.52 -20.13 12.70
N ASP A 143 6.31 -20.46 13.73
CA ASP A 143 7.09 -19.47 14.49
C ASP A 143 8.21 -18.83 13.66
N GLU A 144 8.87 -19.63 12.81
CA GLU A 144 9.87 -19.12 11.85
C GLU A 144 9.22 -18.24 10.78
N LEU A 145 8.00 -18.57 10.33
CA LEU A 145 7.23 -17.68 9.44
C LEU A 145 6.82 -16.38 10.16
N VAL A 146 6.43 -16.41 11.43
CA VAL A 146 6.17 -15.18 12.21
C VAL A 146 7.45 -14.35 12.36
N ALA A 147 8.60 -14.96 12.67
CA ALA A 147 9.88 -14.27 12.74
C ALA A 147 10.27 -13.66 11.38
N PHE A 148 10.04 -14.39 10.29
CA PHE A 148 10.26 -13.92 8.94
C PHE A 148 9.32 -12.77 8.56
N LEU A 149 8.02 -12.85 8.85
CA LEU A 149 7.05 -11.78 8.61
C LEU A 149 7.41 -10.50 9.39
N LYS A 150 7.90 -10.62 10.62
CA LYS A 150 8.39 -9.46 11.40
C LYS A 150 9.52 -8.73 10.69
N VAL A 151 10.50 -9.46 10.15
CA VAL A 151 11.70 -8.88 9.54
C VAL A 151 11.49 -8.49 8.08
N GLY A 152 10.79 -9.29 7.27
CA GLY A 152 10.73 -9.16 5.80
C GLY A 152 11.99 -9.66 5.08
N ARG A 153 12.13 -9.37 3.79
CA ARG A 153 13.32 -9.68 2.97
C ARG A 153 13.61 -8.56 1.97
N LEU A 154 14.82 -8.02 1.98
CA LEU A 154 15.25 -7.01 1.01
C LEU A 154 15.75 -7.62 -0.31
N PRO A 155 15.77 -6.85 -1.41
CA PRO A 155 16.08 -7.33 -2.76
C PRO A 155 17.46 -7.99 -2.86
N ASN A 156 18.42 -7.44 -2.12
CA ASN A 156 19.84 -7.78 -2.08
C ASN A 156 20.22 -8.68 -0.89
N SER A 157 19.24 -9.23 -0.16
CA SER A 157 19.50 -10.27 0.84
C SER A 157 20.11 -11.50 0.16
N PRO A 158 21.10 -12.21 0.74
CA PRO A 158 21.70 -13.41 0.14
C PRO A 158 20.66 -14.47 -0.26
N ASP A 159 19.60 -14.62 0.55
CA ASP A 159 18.51 -15.56 0.33
C ASP A 159 17.34 -14.98 -0.52
N SER A 160 17.56 -13.86 -1.21
CA SER A 160 16.58 -13.25 -2.12
C SER A 160 16.63 -13.96 -3.48
N VAL A 161 15.52 -14.59 -3.86
CA VAL A 161 15.40 -15.31 -5.16
C VAL A 161 14.67 -14.50 -6.23
N SER A 162 13.96 -13.43 -5.86
CA SER A 162 13.15 -12.61 -6.77
C SER A 162 13.77 -11.26 -7.11
N GLY A 163 14.65 -10.72 -6.25
CA GLY A 163 15.07 -9.32 -6.32
C GLY A 163 13.95 -8.31 -6.04
N ILE A 164 12.79 -8.76 -5.54
CA ILE A 164 11.65 -7.90 -5.16
C ILE A 164 11.56 -7.89 -3.64
N PRO A 165 11.43 -6.71 -2.98
CA PRO A 165 11.41 -6.64 -1.53
C PRO A 165 10.09 -7.17 -0.95
N MET A 166 10.19 -8.09 0.00
CA MET A 166 9.07 -8.42 0.88
C MET A 166 9.13 -7.53 2.14
N PRO A 167 8.07 -6.77 2.46
CA PRO A 167 8.11 -5.82 3.58
C PRO A 167 8.13 -6.50 4.96
N ALA A 168 8.55 -5.72 5.95
CA ALA A 168 8.45 -6.05 7.37
C ALA A 168 7.03 -5.78 7.91
N PHE A 169 6.55 -6.69 8.75
CA PHE A 169 5.26 -6.60 9.43
C PHE A 169 5.38 -6.57 10.97
N ALA A 170 6.56 -6.26 11.52
CA ALA A 170 6.78 -6.13 12.97
C ALA A 170 5.93 -5.05 13.67
N TRP A 171 5.20 -4.22 12.93
CA TRP A 171 4.24 -3.24 13.42
C TRP A 171 2.83 -3.82 13.66
N MET A 172 2.54 -5.02 13.16
CA MET A 172 1.27 -5.70 13.37
C MET A 172 1.24 -6.40 14.75
N PRO A 173 0.05 -6.58 15.37
CA PRO A 173 -0.12 -7.41 16.55
C PRO A 173 0.43 -8.83 16.34
N GLN A 174 0.94 -9.43 17.43
CA GLN A 174 1.45 -10.81 17.41
C GLN A 174 0.41 -11.82 16.90
N ALA A 175 -0.86 -11.67 17.32
CA ALA A 175 -1.95 -12.55 16.90
C ALA A 175 -2.21 -12.49 15.39
N ASP A 176 -2.13 -11.31 14.78
CA ASP A 176 -2.36 -11.11 13.34
C ASP A 176 -1.24 -11.80 12.52
N LEU A 177 0.00 -11.74 13.02
CA LEU A 177 1.14 -12.44 12.43
C LEU A 177 1.01 -13.96 12.56
N GLU A 178 0.51 -14.45 13.70
CA GLU A 178 0.22 -15.88 13.92
C GLU A 178 -0.94 -16.38 13.05
N GLU A 179 -2.00 -15.60 12.86
CA GLU A 179 -3.09 -15.90 11.92
C GLU A 179 -2.54 -16.02 10.50
N ALA A 180 -1.77 -15.02 10.05
CA ALA A 180 -1.17 -15.01 8.72
C ALA A 180 -0.23 -16.22 8.52
N ALA A 181 0.68 -16.49 9.45
CA ALA A 181 1.60 -17.63 9.37
C ALA A 181 0.85 -18.98 9.38
N THR A 182 -0.20 -19.12 10.19
CA THR A 182 -1.04 -20.33 10.23
C THR A 182 -1.77 -20.54 8.92
N TYR A 183 -2.33 -19.47 8.33
CA TYR A 183 -2.96 -19.52 7.02
C TYR A 183 -1.96 -19.93 5.94
N LEU A 184 -0.75 -19.35 5.93
CA LEU A 184 0.32 -19.73 4.99
C LEU A 184 0.71 -21.21 5.10
N LYS A 185 0.77 -21.79 6.31
CA LYS A 185 1.01 -23.23 6.51
C LYS A 185 -0.15 -24.13 6.08
N SER A 186 -1.32 -23.58 5.76
CA SER A 186 -2.52 -24.32 5.33
C SER A 186 -2.77 -24.31 3.81
N LEU A 187 -1.90 -23.65 3.03
CA LEU A 187 -1.96 -23.53 1.57
C LEU A 187 -1.58 -24.82 0.83
#